data_AF-A0A961AMZ9-F1
#
_entry.id   AF-A0A961AMZ9-F1
#
_cell.length_a   1.000
_cell.length_b   1.000
_cell.length_c   1.000
_cell.angle_alpha   90.00
_cell.angle_beta   90.00
_cell.angle_gamma   90.00
#
_symmetry.space_group_name_H-M   'P 1'
#
loop_
_entity.id
_entity.type
_entity.pdbx_description
1 polymer ?
#
loop_
_entity_poly.entity_id
_entity_poly.type
_entity_poly.pdbx_seq_one_letter_code
_entity_poly.pdbx_strand_id
1 'polypeptide(L)'
;MPTTIHPVWQKHPGLVWSNRQANDSVRIRAALSRPRFDQLLDVVEAFGLNRVQREWSMLDLENTAETQRARPIVERILRNIEEGFRRADSRN
;
A
#
# COMPACT_ATOMS: atom_id res chain seq x y z
N MET A 1 -20.17 -13.24 -1.65
CA MET A 1 -18.93 -14.04 -1.83
C MET A 1 -17.99 -13.71 -0.68
N PRO A 2 -17.55 -14.67 0.14
CA PRO A 2 -16.57 -14.38 1.18
C PRO A 2 -15.26 -13.95 0.51
N THR A 3 -14.81 -12.73 0.80
CA THR A 3 -13.56 -12.20 0.25
C THR A 3 -12.40 -12.94 0.92
N THR A 4 -11.75 -13.85 0.19
CA THR A 4 -10.55 -14.53 0.69
C THR A 4 -9.50 -13.47 1.03
N ILE A 5 -9.07 -13.43 2.28
CA ILE A 5 -8.05 -12.47 2.75
C ILE A 5 -6.71 -12.87 2.12
N HIS A 6 -6.09 -11.97 1.36
CA HIS A 6 -4.78 -12.23 0.77
C HIS A 6 -3.72 -12.52 1.86
N PRO A 7 -2.82 -13.50 1.67
CA PRO A 7 -1.84 -13.90 2.69
C PRO A 7 -0.92 -12.77 3.17
N VAL A 8 -0.66 -11.77 2.32
CA VAL A 8 0.13 -10.57 2.68
C VAL A 8 -0.38 -9.90 3.96
N TRP A 9 -1.70 -9.94 4.18
CA TRP A 9 -2.29 -9.30 5.35
C TRP A 9 -2.09 -10.09 6.65
N GLN A 10 -1.72 -11.37 6.57
CA GLN A 10 -1.35 -12.15 7.75
C GLN A 10 0.02 -11.69 8.29
N LYS A 11 0.91 -11.17 7.43
CA LYS A 11 2.17 -10.54 7.85
C LYS A 11 1.98 -9.19 8.54
N HIS A 12 0.86 -8.51 8.26
CA HIS A 12 0.57 -7.13 8.68
C HIS A 12 -0.74 -7.01 9.49
N PRO A 13 -0.85 -7.65 10.67
CA PRO A 13 -2.13 -7.76 11.41
C PRO A 13 -2.65 -6.42 11.95
N GLY A 14 -1.79 -5.41 12.13
CA GLY A 14 -2.14 -4.14 12.77
C GLY A 14 -2.90 -3.13 11.88
N LEU A 15 -3.10 -3.41 10.59
CA LEU A 15 -3.71 -2.45 9.66
C LEU A 15 -5.23 -2.33 9.77
N VAL A 16 -5.93 -3.43 10.08
CA VAL A 16 -7.41 -3.43 10.16
C VAL A 16 -7.84 -4.28 11.35
N TRP A 17 -7.65 -3.75 12.56
CA TRP A 17 -8.03 -4.46 13.79
C TRP A 17 -9.56 -4.62 13.88
N SER A 18 -10.34 -3.62 13.44
CA SER A 18 -11.79 -3.58 13.62
C SER A 18 -12.62 -4.27 12.52
N ASN A 19 -12.03 -4.59 11.37
CA ASN A 19 -12.75 -5.22 10.26
C ASN A 19 -11.89 -6.25 9.49
N ARG A 20 -11.83 -7.50 10.00
CA ARG A 20 -11.15 -8.60 9.31
C ARG A 20 -11.74 -8.93 7.93
N GLN A 21 -12.95 -8.46 7.61
CA GLN A 21 -13.58 -8.65 6.29
C GLN A 21 -13.35 -7.47 5.34
N ALA A 22 -12.56 -6.47 5.74
CA ALA A 22 -12.19 -5.38 4.86
C ALA A 22 -11.53 -5.93 3.58
N ASN A 23 -12.00 -5.44 2.44
CA ASN A 23 -11.45 -5.78 1.14
C ASN A 23 -10.00 -5.26 1.00
N ASP A 24 -9.28 -5.77 0.00
CA ASP A 24 -7.89 -5.37 -0.23
C ASP A 24 -7.73 -3.87 -0.42
N SER A 25 -8.66 -3.18 -1.07
CA SER A 25 -8.60 -1.73 -1.27
C SER A 25 -8.60 -0.96 0.05
N VAL A 26 -9.46 -1.33 1.00
CA VAL A 26 -9.47 -0.73 2.35
C VAL A 26 -8.14 -1.00 3.07
N ARG A 27 -7.60 -2.21 2.95
CA ARG A 27 -6.32 -2.57 3.59
C ARG A 27 -5.12 -1.86 2.95
N ILE A 28 -5.11 -1.69 1.62
CA ILE A 28 -4.10 -0.92 0.89
C ILE A 28 -4.16 0.54 1.35
N ARG A 29 -5.35 1.15 1.39
CA ARG A 29 -5.50 2.54 1.88
C ARG A 29 -5.06 2.69 3.33
N ALA A 30 -5.37 1.74 4.20
CA ALA A 30 -4.89 1.74 5.58
C ALA A 30 -3.35 1.72 5.67
N ALA A 31 -2.68 0.92 4.82
CA ALA A 31 -1.22 0.89 4.73
C ALA A 31 -0.64 2.22 4.22
N LEU A 32 -1.34 2.88 3.30
CA LEU A 32 -0.95 4.19 2.76
C LEU A 32 -1.15 5.34 3.77
N SER A 33 -2.17 5.27 4.62
CA SER A 33 -2.39 6.26 5.69
C SER A 33 -1.34 6.21 6.79
N ARG A 34 -0.72 5.05 7.03
CA ARG A 34 0.33 4.85 8.05
C ARG A 34 1.54 4.14 7.43
N PRO A 35 2.26 4.83 6.53
CA PRO A 35 3.21 4.18 5.64
C PRO A 35 4.43 3.65 6.38
N ARG A 36 4.73 2.37 6.16
CA ARG A 36 5.99 1.71 6.53
C ARG A 36 6.60 1.09 5.29
N PHE A 37 7.91 1.23 5.10
CA PHE A 37 8.57 0.80 3.86
C PHE A 37 8.35 -0.69 3.58
N ASP A 38 8.72 -1.57 4.52
CA ASP A 38 8.62 -3.02 4.33
C ASP A 38 7.17 -3.47 4.05
N GLN A 39 6.21 -2.81 4.69
CA GLN A 39 4.80 -3.08 4.49
C GLN A 39 4.33 -2.66 3.10
N LEU A 40 4.69 -1.46 2.64
CA LEU A 40 4.33 -1.02 1.29
C LEU A 40 5.05 -1.84 0.22
N LEU A 41 6.27 -2.31 0.47
CA LEU A 41 6.96 -3.24 -0.42
C LEU A 41 6.20 -4.58 -0.52
N ASP A 42 5.89 -5.23 0.60
CA ASP A 42 5.08 -6.47 0.64
C ASP A 42 3.74 -6.29 -0.11
N VAL A 43 3.07 -5.16 0.09
CA VAL A 43 1.79 -4.84 -0.57
C VAL A 43 1.97 -4.63 -2.08
N VAL A 44 3.04 -3.96 -2.50
CA VAL A 44 3.36 -3.78 -3.91
C VAL A 44 3.74 -5.11 -4.58
N GLU A 45 4.50 -5.98 -3.91
CA GLU A 45 4.80 -7.32 -4.41
C GLU A 45 3.52 -8.17 -4.58
N ALA A 46 2.58 -8.04 -3.65
CA ALA A 46 1.33 -8.80 -3.69
C ALA A 46 0.33 -8.31 -4.76
N PHE A 47 0.27 -7.00 -5.01
CA PHE A 47 -0.83 -6.40 -5.78
C PHE A 47 -0.38 -5.56 -6.99
N GLY A 48 0.93 -5.36 -7.16
CA GLY A 48 1.54 -4.56 -8.21
C GLY A 48 1.54 -3.06 -7.90
N LEU A 49 2.62 -2.39 -8.31
CA LEU A 49 2.85 -0.96 -8.07
C LEU A 49 1.72 -0.09 -8.63
N ASN A 50 1.26 -0.38 -9.84
CA ASN A 50 0.17 0.35 -10.51
C ASN A 50 -1.15 0.32 -9.71
N ARG A 51 -1.44 -0.77 -9.00
CA ARG A 51 -2.66 -0.85 -8.18
C ARG A 51 -2.51 -0.01 -6.92
N VAL A 52 -1.37 -0.09 -6.25
CA VAL A 52 -1.08 0.69 -5.03
C VAL A 52 -1.07 2.19 -5.33
N GLN A 53 -0.47 2.60 -6.46
CA GLN A 53 -0.49 3.99 -6.92
C GLN A 53 -1.92 4.49 -7.19
N ARG A 54 -2.79 3.69 -7.81
CA ARG A 54 -4.20 4.08 -8.03
C ARG A 54 -4.95 4.28 -6.71
N GLU A 55 -4.76 3.40 -5.74
CA GLU A 55 -5.36 3.56 -4.41
C GLU A 55 -4.81 4.79 -3.70
N TRP A 56 -3.51 5.09 -3.86
CA TRP A 56 -2.91 6.32 -3.36
C TRP A 56 -3.51 7.57 -4.00
N SER A 57 -3.64 7.63 -5.32
CA SER A 57 -4.29 8.77 -6.00
C SER A 57 -5.71 8.99 -5.51
N MET A 58 -6.49 7.92 -5.31
CA MET A 58 -7.85 8.04 -4.77
C MET A 58 -7.85 8.57 -3.33
N LEU A 59 -6.98 8.05 -2.47
CA LEU A 59 -6.87 8.46 -1.08
C LEU A 59 -6.38 9.92 -0.94
N ASP A 60 -5.45 10.34 -1.80
CA ASP A 60 -4.88 11.69 -1.85
C ASP A 60 -5.91 12.75 -2.28
N LEU A 61 -6.84 12.39 -3.18
CA LEU A 61 -7.97 13.23 -3.55
C LEU A 61 -8.93 13.51 -2.39
N GLU A 62 -9.03 12.61 -1.40
CA GLU A 62 -9.86 12.82 -0.21
C GLU A 62 -9.33 13.97 0.67
N ASN A 63 -8.06 14.36 0.50
CA ASN A 63 -7.41 15.52 1.12
C ASN A 63 -7.60 15.64 2.65
N THR A 64 -7.65 14.49 3.34
CA THR A 64 -7.78 14.45 4.79
C THR A 64 -6.48 14.86 5.48
N ALA A 65 -6.55 15.29 6.73
CA ALA A 65 -5.37 15.61 7.53
C ALA A 65 -4.42 14.40 7.71
N GLU A 66 -4.95 13.18 7.73
CA GLU A 66 -4.14 11.95 7.79
C GLU A 66 -3.40 11.73 6.47
N THR A 67 -4.09 11.90 5.34
CA THR A 67 -3.48 11.77 4.00
C THR A 67 -2.40 12.82 3.76
N GLN A 68 -2.66 14.08 4.12
CA GLN A 68 -1.68 15.16 4.00
C GLN A 68 -0.40 14.88 4.79
N ARG A 69 -0.51 14.33 6.00
CA ARG A 69 0.63 13.93 6.83
C ARG A 69 1.41 12.77 6.22
N ALA A 70 0.71 11.80 5.64
CA ALA A 70 1.32 10.62 5.03
C ALA A 70 2.00 10.91 3.69
N ARG A 71 1.49 11.89 2.92
CA ARG A 71 1.92 12.20 1.55
C ARG A 71 3.44 12.21 1.32
N PRO A 72 4.26 13.01 2.02
CA PRO A 72 5.70 13.06 1.74
C PRO A 72 6.40 11.72 1.98
N ILE A 73 5.90 10.91 2.91
CA ILE A 73 6.47 9.60 3.23
C ILE A 73 6.04 8.57 2.18
N VAL A 74 4.75 8.55 1.81
CA VAL A 74 4.21 7.62 0.80
C VAL A 74 4.89 7.84 -0.55
N GLU A 75 4.94 9.08 -1.03
CA GLU A 75 5.54 9.40 -2.34
C GLU A 75 7.01 8.98 -2.39
N ARG A 76 7.77 9.24 -1.32
CA ARG A 76 9.16 8.82 -1.20
C ARG A 76 9.31 7.30 -1.25
N ILE A 77 8.47 6.57 -0.52
CA ILE A 77 8.52 5.10 -0.49
C ILE A 77 8.16 4.52 -1.86
N LEU A 78 7.06 4.96 -2.48
CA LEU A 78 6.62 4.44 -3.78
C LEU A 78 7.66 4.72 -4.87
N ARG A 79 8.27 5.91 -4.88
CA ARG A 79 9.37 6.23 -5.79
C ARG A 79 10.57 5.32 -5.60
N ASN A 80 10.96 5.06 -4.35
CA ASN A 80 12.08 4.17 -4.04
C ASN A 80 11.79 2.72 -4.47
N ILE A 81 10.56 2.26 -4.28
CA ILE A 81 10.12 0.93 -4.73
C ILE A 81 10.17 0.84 -6.26
N GLU A 82 9.64 1.84 -6.98
CA GLU A 82 9.69 1.91 -8.44
C GLU A 82 11.14 1.87 -8.98
N GLU A 83 12.02 2.67 -8.39
CA GLU A 83 13.45 2.66 -8.72
C GLU A 83 14.08 1.28 -8.47
N GLY A 84 13.71 0.62 -7.37
CA GLY A 84 14.17 -0.72 -7.04
C GLY A 84 13.78 -1.74 -8.12
N PHE A 85 12.51 -1.74 -8.54
CA PHE A 85 12.04 -2.60 -9.63
C PHE A 85 12.75 -2.31 -10.95
N ARG A 86 12.87 -1.03 -11.33
CA ARG A 86 13.54 -0.65 -12.58
C ARG A 86 14.99 -1.13 -12.65
N ARG A 87 15.71 -1.06 -11.52
CA ARG A 87 17.09 -1.56 -11.40
C ARG A 87 17.17 -3.08 -11.47
N ALA A 88 16.20 -3.78 -10.90
CA ALA A 88 16.13 -5.24 -10.96
C ALA A 88 15.86 -5.71 -12.40
N ASP A 89 14.93 -5.07 -13.10
CA ASP A 89 14.62 -5.36 -14.50
C ASP A 89 15.80 -5.11 -15.42
N SER A 90 16.59 -4.05 -15.17
CA SER A 90 17.78 -3.71 -15.97
C SER A 90 18.97 -4.67 -15.77
N ARG A 91 18.90 -5.58 -14.80
CA ARG A 91 19.94 -6.57 -14.49
C ARG A 91 19.63 -7.97 -15.03
N ASN A 92 18.43 -8.18 -15.56
CA ASN A 92 17.97 -9.40 -16.21
C ASN A 92 18.08 -9.27 -17.73
#